data_AF-A0A7V6SXZ1-F1
#
_entry.id   AF-A0A7V6SXZ1-F1
#
_cell.length_a   1.000
_cell.length_b   1.000
_cell.length_c   1.000
_cell.angle_alpha   90.00
_cell.angle_beta   90.00
_cell.angle_gamma   90.00
#
_symmetry.space_group_name_H-M   'P 1'
#
loop_
_entity.id
_entity.type
_entity.pdbx_description
1 polymer ?
#
loop_
_entity_poly.entity_id
_entity_poly.type
_entity_poly.pdbx_seq_one_letter_code
_entity_poly.pdbx_strand_id
1 'polypeptide(L)'
;NCEYGLGPLVGFIKNALTLVQVFIPIALIIWGTIDLGKAVIASDEKDIKSNQQILVKRAISALLVFLVATIVSVLMGFVGNDDWQTCWKGAKKCENLNLITGECED
;
A
#
# COMPACT_ATOMS: atom_id res chain seq x y z
N ASN A 1 -4.14 -20.06 12.23
CA ASN A 1 -5.53 -20.51 12.05
C ASN A 1 -6.40 -19.31 11.75
N CYS A 2 -6.56 -18.98 10.48
CA CYS A 2 -7.71 -18.18 10.08
C CYS A 2 -8.93 -19.11 10.14
N GLU A 3 -10.09 -18.62 10.57
CA GLU A 3 -11.34 -19.40 10.53
C GLU A 3 -11.50 -20.11 9.17
N TYR A 4 -12.02 -21.34 9.23
CA TYR A 4 -12.13 -22.28 8.11
C TYR A 4 -12.62 -21.60 6.82
N GLY A 5 -11.69 -21.34 5.88
CA GLY A 5 -11.95 -20.77 4.56
C GLY A 5 -11.65 -19.27 4.38
N LEU A 6 -11.36 -18.50 5.43
CA LEU A 6 -11.05 -17.05 5.32
C LEU A 6 -9.59 -16.75 5.01
N GLY A 7 -8.69 -17.71 5.25
CA GLY A 7 -7.23 -17.56 5.02
C GLY A 7 -6.85 -17.04 3.63
N PRO A 8 -7.38 -17.61 2.52
CA PRO A 8 -7.09 -17.12 1.17
C PRO A 8 -7.51 -15.67 0.95
N LEU A 9 -8.68 -15.29 1.47
CA LEU A 9 -9.21 -13.93 1.34
C LEU A 9 -8.36 -12.93 2.14
N VAL A 10 -8.04 -13.26 3.40
CA VAL A 10 -7.20 -12.41 4.26
C VAL A 10 -5.79 -12.26 3.67
N GLY A 11 -5.23 -13.35 3.13
CA GLY A 11 -3.95 -13.33 2.42
C GLY A 11 -3.98 -12.43 1.19
N PHE A 12 -5.05 -12.50 0.39
CA PHE A 12 -5.24 -11.60 -0.75
C PHE A 12 -5.32 -10.13 -0.32
N ILE A 13 -6.14 -9.81 0.70
CA ILE A 13 -6.31 -8.44 1.21
C ILE A 13 -5.00 -7.88 1.75
N LYS A 14 -4.29 -8.64 2.58
CA LYS A 14 -2.99 -8.23 3.14
C LYS A 14 -1.96 -7.98 2.05
N ASN A 15 -1.91 -8.84 1.03
CA ASN A 15 -1.00 -8.67 -0.08
C ASN A 15 -1.39 -7.45 -0.94
N ALA A 16 -2.68 -7.22 -1.17
CA ALA A 16 -3.17 -6.04 -1.89
C ALA A 16 -2.83 -4.74 -1.15
N LEU A 17 -3.03 -4.67 0.17
CA LEU A 17 -2.64 -3.53 0.99
C LEU A 17 -1.13 -3.27 0.94
N THR A 18 -0.33 -4.33 1.03
CA THR A 18 1.13 -4.24 0.91
C THR A 18 1.56 -3.75 -0.47
N LEU A 19 0.93 -4.27 -1.52
CA LEU A 19 1.19 -3.86 -2.90
C LEU A 19 0.86 -2.38 -3.10
N VAL A 20 -0.32 -1.93 -2.65
CA VAL A 20 -0.73 -0.51 -2.74
C VAL A 20 0.23 0.38 -1.95
N GLN A 21 0.61 -0.04 -0.74
CA GLN A 21 1.55 0.68 0.12
C GLN A 21 2.93 0.84 -0.53
N VAL A 22 3.41 -0.10 -1.34
CA VAL A 22 4.72 0.03 -2.01
C VAL A 22 4.61 0.65 -3.40
N PHE A 23 3.59 0.27 -4.16
CA PHE A 23 3.43 0.69 -5.56
C PHE A 23 3.09 2.18 -5.68
N ILE A 24 2.16 2.69 -4.87
CA ILE A 24 1.75 4.10 -4.92
C ILE A 24 2.92 5.06 -4.65
N PRO A 25 3.73 4.93 -3.58
CA PRO A 25 4.84 5.86 -3.36
C PRO A 25 5.91 5.76 -4.44
N ILE A 26 6.21 4.57 -4.96
CA ILE A 26 7.17 4.42 -6.07
C ILE A 26 6.67 5.15 -7.32
N ALA A 27 5.41 4.95 -7.70
CA ALA A 27 4.80 5.63 -8.85
C ALA A 27 4.81 7.16 -8.68
N LEU A 28 4.49 7.66 -7.48
CA LEU A 28 4.48 9.09 -7.18
C LEU A 28 5.89 9.71 -7.17
N ILE A 29 6.93 8.97 -6.77
CA ILE A 29 8.33 9.42 -6.88
C ILE A 29 8.75 9.51 -8.35
N ILE A 30 8.44 8.51 -9.18
CA ILE A 30 8.81 8.50 -10.60
C ILE A 30 8.12 9.67 -11.33
N TRP A 31 6.80 9.83 -11.15
CA TRP A 31 6.09 10.95 -11.75
C TRP A 31 6.50 12.30 -11.17
N GLY A 32 6.74 12.38 -9.86
CA GLY A 32 7.24 13.58 -9.22
C GLY A 32 8.58 14.03 -9.78
N THR A 33 9.55 13.11 -9.95
CA THR A 33 10.88 13.44 -10.48
C THR A 33 10.86 13.83 -11.96
N ILE A 34 10.01 13.19 -12.78
CA ILE A 34 9.82 13.58 -14.19
C ILE A 34 9.20 14.98 -14.29
N ASP A 35 8.19 15.30 -13.47
CA ASP A 35 7.51 16.60 -13.46
C ASP A 35 8.45 17.71 -12.96
N LEU A 36 9.23 17.42 -11.91
CA LEU A 36 10.30 18.29 -11.41
C LEU A 36 11.37 18.55 -12.46
N GLY A 37 11.84 17.51 -13.16
CA GLY A 37 12.86 17.65 -14.21
C GLY A 37 12.40 18.56 -15.35
N LYS A 38 11.14 18.42 -15.78
CA LYS A 38 10.54 19.30 -16.79
C LYS A 38 10.39 20.74 -16.29
N ALA A 39 9.94 20.93 -15.06
CA ALA A 39 9.78 22.26 -14.46
C ALA A 39 11.12 22.99 -14.25
N VAL A 40 12.20 22.26 -13.93
CA VAL A 40 13.56 22.82 -13.81
C VAL A 40 14.07 23.31 -15.17
N ILE A 41 13.85 22.55 -16.23
CA ILE A 41 14.30 22.91 -17.58
C ILE A 41 13.48 24.07 -18.16
N ALA A 42 12.20 24.19 -17.80
CA ALA A 42 11.28 25.21 -18.30
C ALA A 42 11.29 26.54 -17.50
N SER A 43 12.37 26.82 -16.76
CA SER A 43 12.47 27.93 -15.80
C SER A 43 12.08 29.32 -16.36
N ASP A 44 10.84 29.73 -16.13
CA ASP A 44 10.40 31.14 -16.09
C ASP A 44 10.17 31.53 -14.62
N GLU A 45 10.96 32.48 -14.11
CA GLU A 45 11.13 32.77 -12.67
C GLU A 45 9.87 33.24 -11.92
N LYS A 46 8.80 33.59 -12.65
CA LYS A 46 7.58 34.17 -12.07
C LYS A 46 6.57 33.12 -11.58
N ASP A 47 6.68 31.86 -12.03
CA ASP A 47 5.75 30.76 -11.71
C ASP A 47 6.28 29.74 -10.68
N ILE A 48 7.56 29.84 -10.30
CA ILE A 48 8.25 28.87 -9.43
C ILE A 48 7.61 28.73 -8.04
N LYS A 49 7.13 29.83 -7.44
CA LYS A 49 6.55 29.80 -6.08
C LYS A 49 5.16 29.14 -6.05
N SER A 50 4.41 29.21 -7.15
CA SER A 50 3.10 28.59 -7.29
C SER A 50 3.23 27.08 -7.61
N ASN A 51 4.09 26.74 -8.58
CA ASN A 51 4.30 25.34 -8.98
C ASN A 51 4.99 24.49 -7.90
N GLN A 52 5.90 25.07 -7.09
CA GLN A 52 6.49 24.34 -5.95
C GLN A 52 5.44 23.91 -4.92
N GLN A 53 4.39 24.72 -4.69
CA GLN A 53 3.31 24.32 -3.78
C GLN A 53 2.51 23.13 -4.32
N ILE A 54 2.37 23.00 -5.64
CA ILE A 54 1.69 21.86 -6.26
C ILE A 54 2.49 20.58 -6.06
N LEU A 55 3.81 20.64 -6.22
CA LEU A 55 4.71 19.51 -6.05
C LEU A 55 4.75 19.01 -4.59
N VAL A 56 4.81 19.94 -3.63
CA VAL A 56 4.72 19.63 -2.20
C VAL A 56 3.37 19.00 -1.86
N LYS A 57 2.26 19.51 -2.39
CA LYS A 57 0.93 18.91 -2.18
C LYS A 57 0.84 17.49 -2.73
N ARG A 58 1.44 17.21 -3.90
CA ARG A 58 1.51 15.85 -4.46
C ARG A 58 2.36 14.92 -3.60
N ALA A 59 3.52 15.38 -3.12
CA ALA A 59 4.36 14.61 -2.19
C ALA A 59 3.65 14.30 -0.86
N ILE A 60 2.97 15.29 -0.29
CA ILE A 60 2.15 15.10 0.92
C ILE A 60 1.02 14.11 0.66
N SER A 61 0.35 14.17 -0.50
CA SER A 61 -0.70 13.21 -0.85
C SER A 61 -0.16 11.77 -0.96
N ALA A 62 1.04 11.59 -1.53
CA ALA A 62 1.73 10.30 -1.60
C ALA A 62 2.00 9.74 -0.20
N LEU A 63 2.56 10.59 0.67
CA LEU A 63 2.88 10.25 2.04
C LEU A 63 1.62 9.89 2.83
N LEU A 64 0.54 10.66 2.69
CA LEU A 64 -0.72 10.39 3.38
C LEU A 64 -1.31 9.03 2.97
N VAL A 65 -1.36 8.72 1.68
CA VAL A 65 -1.87 7.43 1.20
C VAL A 65 -1.03 6.27 1.73
N PHE A 66 0.30 6.41 1.72
CA PHE A 66 1.22 5.44 2.33
C PHE A 66 0.96 5.24 3.83
N LEU A 67 0.86 6.34 4.58
CA LEU A 67 0.65 6.31 6.03
C LEU A 67 -0.71 5.71 6.39
N VAL A 68 -1.78 6.04 5.66
CA VAL A 68 -3.10 5.46 5.90
C VAL A 68 -3.08 3.94 5.68
N ALA A 69 -2.52 3.47 4.57
CA ALA A 69 -2.40 2.03 4.30
C ALA A 69 -1.55 1.30 5.35
N THR A 70 -0.46 1.95 5.80
CA THR A 70 0.40 1.43 6.88
C THR A 70 -0.37 1.32 8.19
N ILE A 71 -1.10 2.37 8.58
CA ILE A 71 -1.91 2.40 9.80
C ILE A 71 -2.96 1.30 9.77
N VAL A 72 -3.72 1.16 8.67
CA VAL A 72 -4.71 0.08 8.54
C VAL A 72 -4.06 -1.29 8.72
N SER A 73 -2.91 -1.53 8.09
CA SER A 73 -2.21 -2.82 8.19
C SER A 73 -1.70 -3.11 9.60
N VAL A 74 -1.24 -2.10 10.33
CA VAL A 74 -0.82 -2.21 11.74
C VAL A 74 -2.02 -2.44 12.65
N LEU A 75 -3.10 -1.70 12.46
CA LEU A 75 -4.34 -1.86 13.23
C LEU A 75 -4.92 -3.26 13.06
N MET A 76 -4.94 -3.80 11.84
CA MET A 76 -5.37 -5.18 11.59
C MET A 76 -4.49 -6.22 12.31
N GLY A 77 -3.22 -5.91 12.59
CA GLY A 77 -2.32 -6.79 13.35
C GLY A 77 -2.38 -6.63 14.87
N PHE A 78 -3.13 -5.65 15.37
CA PHE A 78 -3.21 -5.29 16.79
C PHE A 78 -4.64 -5.37 17.35
N VAL A 79 -5.65 -5.07 16.55
CA VAL A 79 -7.08 -5.15 16.90
C VAL A 79 -7.57 -6.58 16.68
N GLY A 80 -8.48 -7.08 17.52
CA GLY A 80 -9.07 -8.41 17.43
C GLY A 80 -8.60 -9.35 18.55
N ASN A 81 -9.08 -10.60 18.53
CA ASN A 81 -8.60 -11.64 19.46
C ASN A 81 -7.26 -12.24 18.98
N ASP A 82 -6.66 -13.10 19.80
CA ASP A 82 -5.36 -13.73 19.50
C ASP A 82 -5.39 -14.58 18.22
N ASP A 83 -6.51 -15.24 17.91
CA ASP A 83 -6.67 -16.04 16.69
C ASP A 83 -6.61 -15.17 15.43
N TRP A 84 -7.30 -14.03 15.45
CA TRP A 84 -7.27 -13.05 14.38
C TRP A 84 -5.87 -12.46 14.19
N GLN A 85 -5.22 -12.02 15.28
CA GLN A 85 -3.88 -11.46 15.18
C GLN A 85 -2.88 -12.46 14.59
N THR A 86 -3.00 -13.73 15.00
CA THR A 86 -2.18 -14.83 14.48
C THR A 86 -2.49 -15.09 13.01
N CYS A 87 -3.77 -15.08 12.62
CA CYS A 87 -4.22 -15.17 11.24
C CYS A 87 -3.64 -14.04 10.37
N TRP A 88 -3.81 -12.78 10.76
CA TRP A 88 -3.33 -11.62 10.01
C TRP A 88 -1.80 -11.64 9.83
N LYS A 89 -1.05 -11.92 10.90
CA LYS A 89 0.41 -12.02 10.84
C LYS A 89 0.87 -13.16 9.93
N GLY A 90 0.22 -14.33 10.02
CA GLY A 90 0.55 -15.53 9.24
C GLY A 90 -0.02 -15.57 7.83
N ALA A 91 -0.99 -14.72 7.47
CA ALA A 91 -1.64 -14.75 6.17
C ALA A 91 -0.64 -14.47 5.04
N LYS A 92 -0.57 -15.41 4.08
CA LYS A 92 0.18 -15.30 2.83
C LYS A 92 -0.79 -15.42 1.66
N LYS A 93 -0.38 -14.94 0.49
CA LYS A 93 -1.12 -15.21 -0.75
C LYS A 93 -1.07 -16.72 -1.00
N CYS A 94 -2.23 -17.34 -1.21
CA CYS A 94 -2.29 -18.75 -1.54
C CYS A 94 -1.88 -18.96 -2.99
N GLU A 95 -0.83 -19.76 -3.20
CA GLU A 95 -0.37 -20.13 -4.54
C GLU A 95 -1.23 -21.25 -5.12
N ASN A 96 -1.55 -22.26 -4.30
CA ASN A 96 -2.44 -23.35 -4.67
C ASN A 96 -3.61 -23.40 -3.69
N LEU A 97 -4.81 -23.05 -4.17
CA LEU A 97 -6.04 -23.17 -3.41
C LEU A 97 -6.63 -24.57 -3.64
N ASN A 98 -6.70 -25.37 -2.59
CA ASN A 98 -7.47 -26.60 -2.65
C ASN A 98 -8.96 -26.24 -2.63
N LEU A 99 -9.64 -26.42 -3.78
CA LEU A 99 -11.05 -26.06 -3.93
C LEU A 99 -12.01 -26.97 -3.14
N ILE A 100 -11.52 -28.10 -2.63
CA ILE A 100 -12.30 -29.09 -1.89
C ILE A 100 -12.21 -28.82 -0.38
N THR A 101 -11.03 -28.50 0.14
CA THR A 101 -10.82 -28.23 1.57
C THR A 101 -10.86 -26.74 1.91
N GLY A 102 -10.72 -25.85 0.92
CA GLY A 102 -10.59 -24.41 1.14
C GLY A 102 -9.27 -24.00 1.79
N GLU A 103 -8.32 -24.93 1.88
CA GLU A 103 -7.00 -24.72 2.46
C GLU A 103 -6.00 -24.31 1.39
N CYS A 104 -4.97 -23.59 1.81
CA CYS A 104 -3.87 -23.20 0.95
C CYS A 104 -2.75 -24.22 1.12
N GLU A 105 -2.41 -24.90 0.02
CA GLU A 105 -1.18 -25.70 -0.04
C GLU A 105 -0.01 -24.75 -0.28
N ASP A 106 0.92 -24.72 0.68
CA ASP A 106 2.23 -24.09 0.55
C ASP A 106 3.13 -24.92 -0.39
#